data_AF-A0A969JAG5-F1
#
_entry.id   AF-A0A969JAG5-F1
#
_cell.length_a   1.000
_cell.length_b   1.000
_cell.length_c   1.000
_cell.angle_alpha   90.00
_cell.angle_beta   90.00
_cell.angle_gamma   90.00
#
_symmetry.space_group_name_H-M   'P 1'
#
loop_
_entity.id
_entity.type
_entity.pdbx_description
1 polymer ?
#
loop_
_entity_poly.entity_id
_entity_poly.type
_entity_poly.pdbx_seq_one_letter_code
_entity_poly.pdbx_strand_id
1 'polypeptide(L)'
;MLQSLRRWGGRWAQAPVIAVTPRFGPPLAPQTRQALERLQVEHLSFQAPNPYAWKAFLNKHYALAAVEERSTSPWIGWLDSDLLITDEPDQLFLEPGMDFRACPADGIGATTGPGDPMENYWREVCQVVGIEIEALPWVTTEVENSKVRIYFNSGVFIYRRSTGLSQQHLANTLKLFDARLASQVTGTYFTQHLLGITVAQMGLSWGCLPHSHNYSTGSKKYPQWYIPEKLRSAKILHYHNAMWPSFWPTFLQCMQDTHPAVATWLASIGPMQNHAALPARLFNRSLKFLRERKSSAYSASCSVL
;
A
#
# COMPACT_ATOMS: atom_id res chain seq x y z
N MET A 1 4.19 -11.13 6.79
CA MET A 1 4.40 -9.79 7.38
C MET A 1 4.72 -9.81 8.87
N LEU A 2 3.77 -9.97 9.80
CA LEU A 2 4.04 -9.71 11.23
C LEU A 2 5.13 -10.59 11.84
N GLN A 3 5.14 -11.89 11.55
CA GLN A 3 6.19 -12.80 12.05
C GLN A 3 7.58 -12.39 11.53
N SER A 4 7.68 -11.94 10.28
CA SER A 4 8.94 -11.48 9.73
C SER A 4 9.36 -10.13 10.30
N LEU A 5 8.42 -9.21 10.56
CA LEU A 5 8.72 -7.98 11.30
C LEU A 5 9.30 -8.27 12.70
N ARG A 6 8.67 -9.18 13.46
CA ARG A 6 9.19 -9.57 14.79
C ARG A 6 10.56 -10.24 14.74
N ARG A 7 10.91 -10.91 13.63
CA ARG A 7 12.15 -11.67 13.49
C ARG A 7 13.32 -10.88 12.90
N TRP A 8 13.06 -10.06 11.88
CA TRP A 8 14.07 -9.34 11.10
C TRP A 8 13.90 -7.82 11.14
N GLY A 9 12.86 -7.30 11.80
CA GLY A 9 12.63 -5.86 11.87
C GLY A 9 13.65 -5.09 12.71
N GLY A 10 14.62 -5.77 13.34
CA GLY A 10 15.66 -5.13 14.14
C GLY A 10 15.06 -4.25 15.23
N ARG A 11 15.41 -2.96 15.25
CA ARG A 11 14.81 -1.99 16.20
C ARG A 11 13.28 -1.92 16.16
N TRP A 12 12.66 -2.25 15.02
CA TRP A 12 11.21 -2.23 14.83
C TRP A 12 10.54 -3.55 15.24
N ALA A 13 11.31 -4.57 15.60
CA ALA A 13 10.78 -5.87 15.99
C ALA A 13 9.81 -5.77 17.17
N GLN A 14 9.98 -4.79 18.07
CA GLN A 14 9.09 -4.56 19.21
C GLN A 14 8.17 -3.34 19.05
N ALA A 15 8.08 -2.76 17.85
CA ALA A 15 7.19 -1.63 17.62
C ALA A 15 5.72 -2.03 17.88
N PRO A 16 4.89 -1.13 18.46
CA PRO A 16 3.44 -1.33 18.51
C PRO A 16 2.88 -1.49 17.10
N VAL A 17 2.03 -2.50 16.92
CA VAL A 17 1.37 -2.75 15.63
C VAL A 17 -0.13 -2.85 15.85
N ILE A 18 -0.88 -2.18 14.99
CA ILE A 18 -2.33 -2.26 14.92
C ILE A 18 -2.70 -2.89 13.57
N ALA A 19 -3.26 -4.09 13.61
CA ALA A 19 -3.90 -4.70 12.45
C ALA A 19 -5.34 -4.16 12.34
N VAL A 20 -5.73 -3.62 11.18
CA VAL A 20 -7.02 -2.95 11.04
C VAL A 20 -7.94 -3.67 10.04
N THR A 21 -9.20 -3.87 10.42
CA THR A 21 -10.27 -4.37 9.55
C THR A 21 -11.41 -3.34 9.52
N PRO A 22 -11.38 -2.35 8.61
CA PRO A 22 -12.31 -1.21 8.59
C PRO A 22 -13.52 -1.46 7.66
N ARG A 23 -13.97 -2.72 7.55
CA ARG A 23 -14.94 -3.12 6.53
C ARG A 23 -15.92 -4.17 7.02
N PHE A 24 -17.09 -4.16 6.41
CA PHE A 24 -18.02 -5.28 6.49
C PHE A 24 -17.50 -6.49 5.70
N GLY A 25 -17.56 -7.65 6.33
CA GLY A 25 -17.09 -8.93 5.79
C GLY A 25 -17.04 -10.01 6.87
N PRO A 26 -16.64 -11.23 6.52
CA PRO A 26 -16.36 -12.26 7.50
C PRO A 26 -15.29 -11.77 8.50
N PRO A 27 -15.40 -12.16 9.79
CA PRO A 27 -14.37 -11.86 10.76
C PRO A 27 -13.07 -12.59 10.41
N LEU A 28 -11.96 -12.15 11.03
CA LEU A 28 -10.70 -12.89 10.96
C LEU A 28 -10.89 -14.33 11.47
N ALA A 29 -10.16 -15.28 10.87
CA ALA A 29 -10.17 -16.66 11.35
C ALA A 29 -9.65 -16.76 12.79
N PRO A 30 -10.12 -17.71 13.61
CA PRO A 30 -9.65 -17.89 14.99
C PRO A 30 -8.12 -18.01 15.09
N GLN A 31 -7.50 -18.75 14.17
CA GLN A 31 -6.04 -18.93 14.13
C GLN A 31 -5.31 -17.61 13.86
N THR A 32 -5.89 -16.74 13.02
CA THR A 32 -5.32 -15.41 12.76
C THR A 32 -5.39 -14.54 14.02
N ARG A 33 -6.52 -14.54 14.74
CA ARG A 33 -6.65 -13.77 16.00
C ARG A 33 -5.65 -14.24 17.06
N GLN A 34 -5.54 -15.55 17.28
CA GLN A 34 -4.54 -16.13 18.18
C GLN A 34 -3.10 -15.78 17.76
N ALA A 35 -2.82 -15.73 16.46
CA ALA A 35 -1.52 -15.29 15.96
C ALA A 35 -1.26 -13.81 16.23
N LEU A 36 -2.26 -12.92 16.09
CA LEU A 36 -2.14 -11.50 16.43
C LEU A 36 -1.87 -11.32 17.93
N GLU A 37 -2.63 -12.00 18.79
CA GLU A 37 -2.45 -11.98 20.25
C GLU A 37 -1.03 -12.42 20.65
N ARG A 38 -0.57 -13.58 20.12
CA ARG A 38 0.78 -14.10 20.38
C ARG A 38 1.88 -13.14 19.92
N LEU A 39 1.65 -12.39 18.85
CA LEU A 39 2.61 -11.42 18.29
C LEU A 39 2.46 -10.02 18.92
N GLN A 40 1.60 -9.88 19.94
CA GLN A 40 1.29 -8.63 20.63
C GLN A 40 0.86 -7.54 19.65
N VAL A 41 -0.08 -7.89 18.77
CA VAL A 41 -0.66 -7.00 17.78
C VAL A 41 -2.08 -6.66 18.18
N GLU A 42 -2.37 -5.37 18.32
CA GLU A 42 -3.74 -4.90 18.53
C GLU A 42 -4.56 -5.15 17.27
N HIS A 43 -5.78 -5.68 17.42
CA HIS A 43 -6.73 -5.80 16.32
C HIS A 43 -7.83 -4.75 16.45
N LEU A 44 -7.83 -3.78 15.54
CA LEU A 44 -8.90 -2.80 15.42
C LEU A 44 -9.88 -3.24 14.32
N SER A 45 -11.12 -3.54 14.70
CA SER A 45 -12.17 -3.93 13.76
C SER A 45 -13.36 -2.98 13.88
N PHE A 46 -13.78 -2.40 12.76
CA PHE A 46 -14.96 -1.53 12.71
C PHE A 46 -15.56 -1.52 11.30
N GLN A 47 -16.80 -1.07 11.19
CA GLN A 47 -17.44 -0.82 9.90
C GLN A 47 -17.33 0.66 9.56
N ALA A 48 -16.43 1.01 8.63
CA ALA A 48 -16.32 2.38 8.15
C ALA A 48 -17.64 2.84 7.50
N PRO A 49 -18.06 4.11 7.71
CA PRO A 49 -19.20 4.71 7.01
C PRO A 49 -18.82 5.05 5.56
N ASN A 50 -18.44 4.03 4.79
CA ASN A 50 -17.86 4.18 3.46
C ASN A 50 -18.94 4.12 2.36
N PRO A 51 -19.31 5.24 1.70
CA PRO A 51 -20.27 5.22 0.59
C PRO A 51 -19.78 4.41 -0.61
N TYR A 52 -18.46 4.24 -0.72
CA TYR A 52 -17.77 3.45 -1.74
C TYR A 52 -17.22 2.14 -1.17
N ALA A 53 -17.94 1.48 -0.24
CA ALA A 53 -17.55 0.20 0.36
C ALA A 53 -17.32 -0.96 -0.64
N TRP A 54 -17.66 -0.75 -1.92
CA TRP A 54 -17.30 -1.64 -3.02
C TRP A 54 -15.83 -1.52 -3.45
N LYS A 55 -15.21 -0.36 -3.25
CA LYS A 55 -13.78 -0.12 -3.50
C LYS A 55 -12.95 -0.55 -2.29
N ALA A 56 -12.40 -1.76 -2.34
CA ALA A 56 -11.57 -2.29 -1.26
C ALA A 56 -10.33 -1.43 -0.93
N PHE A 57 -9.84 -0.64 -1.88
CA PHE A 57 -8.69 0.25 -1.67
C PHE A 57 -8.95 1.35 -0.63
N LEU A 58 -10.20 1.79 -0.45
CA LEU A 58 -10.57 2.78 0.57
C LEU A 58 -10.38 2.27 2.00
N ASN A 59 -10.31 0.96 2.21
CA ASN A 59 -10.04 0.40 3.54
C ASN A 59 -8.74 0.96 4.14
N LYS A 60 -7.71 1.20 3.31
CA LYS A 60 -6.44 1.82 3.76
C LYS A 60 -6.67 3.19 4.38
N HIS A 61 -7.43 4.04 3.72
CA HIS A 61 -7.69 5.42 4.15
C HIS A 61 -8.47 5.46 5.47
N TYR A 62 -9.54 4.66 5.58
CA TYR A 62 -10.28 4.56 6.83
C TYR A 62 -9.45 3.94 7.96
N ALA A 63 -8.61 2.95 7.67
CA ALA A 63 -7.71 2.38 8.66
C ALA A 63 -6.71 3.41 9.18
N LEU A 64 -6.07 4.17 8.29
CA LEU A 64 -5.14 5.23 8.66
C LEU A 64 -5.82 6.31 9.51
N ALA A 65 -6.98 6.81 9.07
CA ALA A 65 -7.77 7.81 9.79
C ALA A 65 -8.11 7.36 11.23
N ALA A 66 -8.60 6.13 11.38
CA ALA A 66 -8.96 5.58 12.69
C ALA A 66 -7.73 5.35 13.60
N VAL A 67 -6.58 4.99 13.02
CA VAL A 67 -5.33 4.81 13.76
C VAL A 67 -4.71 6.16 14.16
N GLU A 68 -4.74 7.16 13.28
CA GLU A 68 -4.21 8.50 13.57
C GLU A 68 -4.92 9.17 14.75
N GLU A 69 -6.24 9.02 14.84
CA GLU A 69 -7.05 9.58 15.92
C GLU A 69 -6.72 8.99 17.30
N ARG A 70 -6.42 7.68 17.37
CA ARG A 70 -6.17 6.97 18.64
C ARG A 70 -4.71 6.86 19.03
N SER A 71 -3.81 6.89 18.04
CA SER A 71 -2.38 6.66 18.30
C SER A 71 -1.82 7.84 19.08
N THR A 72 -1.00 7.54 20.10
CA THR A 72 -0.23 8.56 20.83
C THR A 72 1.19 8.71 20.29
N SER A 73 1.62 7.81 19.39
CA SER A 73 2.95 7.85 18.78
C SER A 73 3.14 9.15 17.98
N PRO A 74 4.34 9.76 18.00
CA PRO A 74 4.63 10.94 17.18
C PRO A 74 4.56 10.65 15.67
N TRP A 75 4.80 9.40 15.26
CA TRP A 75 4.81 8.97 13.87
C TRP A 75 3.97 7.71 13.67
N ILE A 76 3.44 7.54 12.46
CA ILE A 76 2.67 6.37 12.04
C ILE A 76 3.32 5.81 10.77
N GLY A 77 3.66 4.53 10.81
CA GLY A 77 4.08 3.75 9.65
C GLY A 77 2.91 2.94 9.11
N TRP A 78 2.67 3.03 7.80
CA TRP A 78 1.78 2.13 7.08
C TRP A 78 2.58 0.99 6.45
N LEU A 79 2.08 -0.23 6.64
CA LEU A 79 2.61 -1.45 6.05
C LEU A 79 1.44 -2.25 5.46
N ASP A 80 1.43 -2.47 4.15
CA ASP A 80 0.48 -3.39 3.53
C ASP A 80 0.63 -4.82 4.12
N SER A 81 -0.44 -5.61 4.05
CA SER A 81 -0.45 -6.94 4.67
C SER A 81 0.40 -7.97 3.94
N ASP A 82 0.68 -7.73 2.66
CA ASP A 82 1.45 -8.58 1.75
C ASP A 82 2.93 -8.16 1.65
N LEU A 83 3.51 -7.88 2.81
CA LEU A 83 4.93 -7.58 2.98
C LEU A 83 5.69 -8.73 3.67
N LEU A 84 6.96 -8.88 3.32
CA LEU A 84 7.94 -9.74 3.96
C LEU A 84 9.16 -8.90 4.35
N ILE A 85 9.43 -8.78 5.65
CA ILE A 85 10.65 -8.15 6.15
C ILE A 85 11.79 -9.16 6.06
N THR A 86 12.86 -8.81 5.37
CA THR A 86 14.04 -9.65 5.13
C THR A 86 15.24 -9.22 5.97
N ASP A 87 15.28 -7.94 6.37
CA ASP A 87 16.31 -7.33 7.21
C ASP A 87 15.77 -6.03 7.86
N GLU A 88 16.52 -5.41 8.79
CA GLU A 88 16.09 -4.22 9.52
C GLU A 88 15.79 -3.06 8.55
N PRO A 89 14.53 -2.56 8.49
CA PRO A 89 14.17 -1.39 7.69
C PRO A 89 14.64 -0.10 8.38
N ASP A 90 15.95 0.07 8.41
CA ASP A 90 16.69 1.14 9.09
C ASP A 90 16.31 2.56 8.68
N GLN A 91 15.75 2.78 7.49
CA GLN A 91 15.28 4.09 7.02
C GLN A 91 13.79 4.37 7.27
N LEU A 92 13.06 3.49 7.95
CA LEU A 92 11.64 3.70 8.28
C LEU A 92 11.47 4.64 9.49
N PHE A 93 12.13 5.81 9.46
CA PHE A 93 12.02 6.88 10.46
C PHE A 93 11.96 8.24 9.78
N LEU A 94 11.52 9.25 10.54
CA LEU A 94 11.48 10.65 10.10
C LEU A 94 12.60 11.43 10.79
N GLU A 95 13.42 12.10 9.99
CA GLU A 95 14.42 13.05 10.48
C GLU A 95 13.75 14.30 11.07
N PRO A 96 14.45 15.08 11.91
CA PRO A 96 13.96 16.38 12.34
C PRO A 96 13.58 17.26 11.14
N GLY A 97 12.39 17.88 11.20
CA GLY A 97 11.87 18.71 10.11
C GLY A 97 11.23 17.94 8.94
N MET A 98 11.26 16.60 8.95
CA MET A 98 10.58 15.78 7.94
C MET A 98 9.23 15.29 8.45
N ASP A 99 8.22 15.30 7.58
CA ASP A 99 6.85 14.94 7.90
C ASP A 99 6.38 13.66 7.22
N PHE A 100 7.01 13.27 6.11
CA PHE A 100 6.58 12.13 5.30
C PHE A 100 7.74 11.43 4.58
N ARG A 101 7.70 10.09 4.49
CA ARG A 101 8.54 9.32 3.58
C ARG A 101 7.82 8.12 2.97
N ALA A 102 8.07 7.87 1.69
CA ALA A 102 7.61 6.69 0.97
C ALA A 102 8.54 6.37 -0.21
N CYS A 103 8.41 5.19 -0.80
CA CYS A 103 9.09 4.90 -2.08
C CYS A 103 8.32 5.56 -3.23
N PRO A 104 9.00 6.17 -4.22
CA PRO A 104 8.38 6.53 -5.49
C PRO A 104 7.64 5.33 -6.10
N ALA A 105 6.52 5.58 -6.77
CA ALA A 105 5.82 4.56 -7.53
C ALA A 105 6.57 4.22 -8.83
N ASP A 106 6.27 3.05 -9.39
CA ASP A 106 6.57 2.73 -10.80
C ASP A 106 5.86 3.75 -11.71
N GLY A 107 6.29 3.86 -12.98
CA GLY A 107 5.70 4.80 -13.95
C GLY A 107 4.21 4.58 -14.28
N ILE A 108 3.58 3.48 -13.86
CA ILE A 108 2.19 3.14 -14.19
C ILE A 108 1.21 4.12 -13.53
N GLY A 109 0.52 4.91 -14.35
CA GLY A 109 -0.45 5.91 -13.90
C GLY A 109 0.19 7.20 -13.38
N ALA A 110 1.51 7.32 -13.50
CA ALA A 110 2.22 8.58 -13.32
C ALA A 110 2.05 9.47 -14.56
N THR A 111 2.38 10.75 -14.44
CA THR A 111 2.55 11.64 -15.59
C THR A 111 3.98 12.19 -15.62
N THR A 112 4.60 12.20 -16.79
CA THR A 112 5.89 12.84 -17.08
C THR A 112 5.76 14.32 -17.44
N GLY A 113 4.55 14.87 -17.44
CA GLY A 113 4.27 16.29 -17.68
C GLY A 113 3.50 16.55 -18.98
N PRO A 114 3.57 17.80 -19.52
CA PRO A 114 2.88 18.17 -20.75
C PRO A 114 3.15 17.21 -21.91
N GLY A 115 2.08 16.70 -22.52
CA GLY A 115 2.15 15.72 -23.62
C GLY A 115 2.03 14.26 -23.17
N ASP A 116 2.14 13.97 -21.87
CA ASP A 116 1.88 12.64 -21.33
C ASP A 116 0.36 12.32 -21.36
N PRO A 117 -0.05 11.11 -21.76
CA PRO A 117 -1.47 10.70 -21.76
C PRO A 117 -2.17 10.83 -20.40
N MET A 118 -1.43 10.80 -19.30
CA MET A 118 -1.97 10.94 -17.94
C MET A 118 -2.11 12.40 -17.49
N GLU A 119 -1.51 13.38 -18.17
CA GLU A 119 -1.41 14.77 -17.66
C GLU A 119 -2.78 15.43 -17.47
N ASN A 120 -3.71 15.23 -18.41
CA ASN A 120 -5.06 15.81 -18.31
C ASN A 120 -5.84 15.21 -17.14
N TYR A 121 -5.78 13.89 -16.97
CA TYR A 121 -6.37 13.23 -15.81
C TYR A 121 -5.77 13.77 -14.51
N TRP A 122 -4.44 13.90 -14.43
CA TRP A 122 -3.78 14.45 -13.25
C TRP A 122 -4.19 15.89 -12.96
N ARG A 123 -4.36 16.74 -13.99
CA ARG A 123 -4.80 18.13 -13.83
C ARG A 123 -6.18 18.20 -13.19
N GLU A 124 -7.13 17.40 -13.67
CA GLU A 124 -8.49 17.34 -13.12
C GLU A 124 -8.49 16.80 -11.69
N VAL A 125 -7.67 15.77 -11.39
CA VAL A 125 -7.49 15.28 -10.01
C VAL A 125 -6.94 16.39 -9.09
N CYS A 126 -5.96 17.17 -9.56
CA CYS A 126 -5.39 18.27 -8.80
C CYS A 126 -6.43 19.37 -8.52
N GLN A 127 -7.25 19.73 -9.53
CA GLN A 127 -8.35 20.67 -9.36
C GLN A 127 -9.37 20.20 -8.31
N VAL A 128 -9.73 18.91 -8.31
CA VAL A 128 -10.67 18.33 -7.32
C VAL A 128 -10.17 18.50 -5.88
N VAL A 129 -8.86 18.41 -5.66
CA VAL A 129 -8.27 18.56 -4.32
C VAL A 129 -7.78 19.98 -4.02
N GLY A 130 -7.91 20.90 -4.98
CA GLY A 130 -7.58 22.31 -4.81
C GLY A 130 -6.08 22.63 -4.86
N ILE A 131 -5.33 21.95 -5.73
CA ILE A 131 -3.92 22.28 -6.02
C ILE A 131 -3.73 22.44 -7.53
N GLU A 132 -2.84 23.34 -7.94
CA GLU A 132 -2.42 23.45 -9.34
C GLU A 132 -1.42 22.33 -9.69
N ILE A 133 -1.57 21.69 -10.84
CA ILE A 133 -0.67 20.59 -11.23
C ILE A 133 0.79 21.06 -11.33
N GLU A 134 1.03 22.31 -11.70
CA GLU A 134 2.34 22.93 -11.77
C GLU A 134 3.03 23.01 -10.40
N ALA A 135 2.26 23.12 -9.31
CA ALA A 135 2.77 23.15 -7.94
C ALA A 135 3.23 21.77 -7.44
N LEU A 136 2.88 20.68 -8.15
CA LEU A 136 3.33 19.35 -7.78
C LEU A 136 4.84 19.20 -8.01
N PRO A 137 5.61 18.81 -6.97
CA PRO A 137 7.00 18.45 -7.12
C PRO A 137 7.21 17.27 -8.07
N TRP A 138 8.47 17.03 -8.40
CA TRP A 138 8.89 15.91 -9.23
C TRP A 138 9.65 14.89 -8.40
N VAL A 139 9.45 13.61 -8.71
CA VAL A 139 10.22 12.47 -8.18
C VAL A 139 10.75 11.66 -9.34
N THR A 140 11.82 10.90 -9.09
CA THR A 140 12.35 9.94 -10.07
C THR A 140 11.87 8.55 -9.69
N THR A 141 11.25 7.82 -10.62
CA THR A 141 10.85 6.42 -10.40
C THR A 141 12.10 5.55 -10.29
N GLU A 142 12.11 4.56 -9.39
CA GLU A 142 13.31 3.74 -9.22
C GLU A 142 13.52 2.78 -10.39
N VAL A 143 12.44 2.16 -10.89
CA VAL A 143 12.53 1.09 -11.88
C VAL A 143 12.87 1.65 -13.26
N GLU A 144 12.15 2.69 -13.70
CA GLU A 144 12.32 3.29 -15.02
C GLU A 144 13.27 4.51 -15.04
N ASN A 145 13.76 4.96 -13.88
CA ASN A 145 14.57 6.18 -13.75
C ASN A 145 13.91 7.40 -14.43
N SER A 146 12.57 7.45 -14.39
CA SER A 146 11.78 8.46 -15.10
C SER A 146 11.35 9.56 -14.15
N LYS A 147 11.47 10.82 -14.59
CA LYS A 147 11.02 11.98 -13.81
C LYS A 147 9.51 12.13 -13.98
N VAL A 148 8.76 12.01 -12.88
CA VAL A 148 7.29 12.08 -12.85
C VAL A 148 6.81 13.03 -11.77
N ARG A 149 5.57 13.54 -11.89
CA ARG A 149 4.92 14.29 -10.80
C ARG A 149 4.86 13.42 -9.54
N ILE A 150 4.93 14.07 -8.36
CA ILE A 150 5.04 13.40 -7.06
C ILE A 150 4.02 12.25 -6.91
N TYR A 151 4.54 11.03 -6.99
CA TYR A 151 3.75 9.81 -6.93
C TYR A 151 4.49 8.76 -6.12
N PHE A 152 3.93 8.40 -4.98
CA PHE A 152 4.48 7.36 -4.11
C PHE A 152 3.69 6.05 -4.21
N ASN A 153 4.42 4.94 -4.12
CA ASN A 153 3.83 3.65 -3.82
C ASN A 153 3.25 3.69 -2.40
N SER A 154 1.96 3.38 -2.26
CA SER A 154 1.28 3.48 -0.97
C SER A 154 1.44 2.24 -0.07
N GLY A 155 2.27 1.26 -0.45
CA GLY A 155 2.42 0.00 0.27
C GLY A 155 3.25 0.09 1.56
N VAL A 156 4.23 1.00 1.57
CA VAL A 156 5.07 1.33 2.73
C VAL A 156 5.30 2.82 2.76
N PHE A 157 4.91 3.47 3.86
CA PHE A 157 5.23 4.87 4.09
C PHE A 157 5.18 5.19 5.59
N ILE A 158 5.81 6.28 5.98
CA ILE A 158 5.79 6.81 7.35
C ILE A 158 5.47 8.30 7.32
N TYR A 159 4.69 8.76 8.30
CA TYR A 159 4.35 10.18 8.42
C TYR A 159 4.20 10.62 9.87
N ARG A 160 4.31 11.94 10.09
CA ARG A 160 4.16 12.55 11.40
C ARG A 160 2.69 12.67 11.74
N ARG A 161 2.26 12.05 12.84
CA ARG A 161 0.84 11.99 13.26
C ARG A 161 0.22 13.38 13.38
N SER A 162 0.97 14.36 13.88
CA SER A 162 0.46 15.71 14.12
C SER A 162 0.11 16.48 12.84
N THR A 163 0.45 15.98 11.66
CA THR A 163 0.11 16.62 10.38
C THR A 163 -1.35 16.43 10.01
N GLY A 164 -2.03 15.40 10.53
CA GLY A 164 -3.39 15.05 10.08
C GLY A 164 -3.44 14.49 8.65
N LEU A 165 -2.31 14.00 8.13
CA LEU A 165 -2.20 13.51 6.75
C LEU A 165 -3.24 12.44 6.45
N SER A 166 -3.55 11.55 7.41
CA SER A 166 -4.47 10.46 7.13
C SER A 166 -5.91 10.92 6.92
N GLN A 167 -6.36 11.90 7.70
CA GLN A 167 -7.68 12.50 7.57
C GLN A 167 -7.80 13.25 6.26
N GLN A 168 -6.79 14.08 5.92
CA GLN A 168 -6.79 14.82 4.67
C GLN A 168 -6.71 13.88 3.45
N HIS A 169 -5.91 12.81 3.53
CA HIS A 169 -5.79 11.83 2.45
C HIS A 169 -7.12 11.07 2.23
N LEU A 170 -7.83 10.70 3.31
CA LEU A 170 -9.17 10.15 3.21
C LEU A 170 -10.14 11.14 2.56
N ALA A 171 -10.16 12.40 3.03
CA ALA A 171 -11.04 13.43 2.50
C ALA A 171 -10.80 13.71 1.01
N ASN A 172 -9.55 13.87 0.59
CA ASN A 172 -9.18 14.06 -0.81
C ASN A 172 -9.55 12.85 -1.68
N THR A 173 -9.39 11.65 -1.15
CA THR A 173 -9.80 10.43 -1.86
C THR A 173 -11.31 10.39 -2.05
N LEU A 174 -12.10 10.72 -1.02
CA LEU A 174 -13.55 10.79 -1.15
C LEU A 174 -13.98 11.85 -2.18
N LYS A 175 -13.37 13.05 -2.17
CA LYS A 175 -13.61 14.09 -3.19
C LYS A 175 -13.38 13.57 -4.61
N LEU A 176 -12.31 12.81 -4.84
CA LEU A 176 -12.04 12.21 -6.16
C LEU A 176 -13.14 11.20 -6.56
N PHE A 177 -13.63 10.40 -5.62
CA PHE A 177 -14.75 9.50 -5.90
C PHE A 177 -16.07 10.25 -6.14
N ASP A 178 -16.31 11.35 -5.44
CA ASP A 178 -17.48 12.21 -5.66
C ASP A 178 -17.43 12.88 -7.04
N ALA A 179 -16.23 13.26 -7.51
CA ALA A 179 -16.00 13.85 -8.81
C ALA A 179 -16.18 12.88 -9.99
N ARG A 180 -16.22 11.56 -9.73
CA ARG A 180 -16.43 10.50 -10.73
C ARG A 180 -15.48 10.61 -11.92
N LEU A 181 -14.19 10.79 -11.64
CA LEU A 181 -13.15 10.81 -12.67
C LEU A 181 -12.61 9.39 -12.91
N ALA A 182 -12.32 9.09 -14.17
CA ALA A 182 -11.63 7.88 -14.59
C ALA A 182 -10.55 8.23 -15.62
N SER A 183 -9.40 7.55 -15.54
CA SER A 183 -8.33 7.68 -16.53
C SER A 183 -8.58 6.76 -17.73
N GLN A 184 -8.31 7.20 -18.95
CA GLN A 184 -8.27 6.32 -20.13
C GLN A 184 -7.22 5.21 -20.01
N VAL A 185 -6.12 5.48 -19.31
CA VAL A 185 -4.97 4.56 -19.18
C VAL A 185 -5.18 3.58 -18.02
N THR A 186 -5.68 4.08 -16.88
CA THR A 186 -5.72 3.30 -15.62
C THR A 186 -7.12 3.07 -15.05
N GLY A 187 -8.16 3.62 -15.70
CA GLY A 187 -9.55 3.52 -15.27
C GLY A 187 -9.79 4.19 -13.92
N THR A 188 -10.70 3.60 -13.13
CA THR A 188 -11.00 4.02 -11.74
C THR A 188 -10.13 3.27 -10.72
N TYR A 189 -9.16 2.46 -11.18
CA TYR A 189 -8.45 1.51 -10.34
C TYR A 189 -7.38 2.17 -9.47
N PHE A 190 -6.56 3.03 -10.06
CA PHE A 190 -5.41 3.63 -9.40
C PHE A 190 -5.80 4.93 -8.71
N THR A 191 -5.75 4.93 -7.38
CA THR A 191 -5.96 6.13 -6.53
C THR A 191 -4.75 6.39 -5.62
N GLN A 192 -3.69 5.59 -5.77
CA GLN A 192 -2.47 5.72 -4.95
C GLN A 192 -1.76 7.07 -5.15
N HIS A 193 -1.90 7.68 -6.33
CA HIS A 193 -1.32 8.99 -6.65
C HIS A 193 -1.81 10.11 -5.72
N LEU A 194 -3.02 9.98 -5.16
CA LEU A 194 -3.53 10.96 -4.20
C LEU A 194 -2.69 11.08 -2.93
N LEU A 195 -1.90 10.08 -2.57
CA LEU A 195 -1.00 10.19 -1.42
C LEU A 195 0.04 11.30 -1.65
N GLY A 196 0.71 11.27 -2.80
CA GLY A 196 1.70 12.29 -3.17
C GLY A 196 1.07 13.67 -3.37
N ILE A 197 -0.09 13.73 -4.04
CA ILE A 197 -0.82 14.98 -4.23
C ILE A 197 -1.25 15.57 -2.88
N THR A 198 -1.73 14.76 -1.94
CA THR A 198 -2.13 15.23 -0.60
C THR A 198 -0.93 15.75 0.18
N VAL A 199 0.21 15.06 0.14
CA VAL A 199 1.47 15.52 0.77
C VAL A 199 1.88 16.89 0.24
N ALA A 200 1.83 17.09 -1.08
CA ALA A 200 2.14 18.38 -1.71
C ALA A 200 1.10 19.46 -1.37
N GLN A 201 -0.20 19.13 -1.44
CA GLN A 201 -1.31 20.04 -1.13
C GLN A 201 -1.29 20.54 0.32
N MET A 202 -0.80 19.72 1.25
CA MET A 202 -0.61 20.11 2.65
C MET A 202 0.71 20.85 2.91
N GLY A 203 1.59 20.98 1.92
CA GLY A 203 2.90 21.62 2.08
C GLY A 203 3.85 20.86 3.02
N LEU A 204 3.67 19.54 3.16
CA LEU A 204 4.46 18.75 4.10
C LEU A 204 5.91 18.59 3.62
N SER A 205 6.87 18.58 4.54
CA SER A 205 8.25 18.25 4.21
C SER A 205 8.40 16.75 4.01
N TRP A 206 8.95 16.30 2.89
CA TRP A 206 8.97 14.88 2.53
C TRP A 206 10.33 14.41 2.00
N GLY A 207 10.54 13.09 2.04
CA GLY A 207 11.71 12.44 1.44
C GLY A 207 11.35 11.07 0.84
N CYS A 208 12.24 10.52 0.02
CA CYS A 208 12.06 9.18 -0.53
C CYS A 208 12.64 8.11 0.41
N LEU A 209 11.95 6.99 0.53
CA LEU A 209 12.56 5.73 0.97
C LEU A 209 13.28 5.10 -0.22
N PRO A 210 14.44 4.46 -0.02
CA PRO A 210 15.08 3.71 -1.09
C PRO A 210 14.21 2.50 -1.47
N HIS A 211 14.37 2.01 -2.70
CA HIS A 211 13.54 0.91 -3.21
C HIS A 211 13.66 -0.39 -2.40
N SER A 212 14.75 -0.58 -1.66
CA SER A 212 14.90 -1.69 -0.72
C SER A 212 13.83 -1.76 0.37
N HIS A 213 13.12 -0.66 0.65
CA HIS A 213 12.05 -0.60 1.66
C HIS A 213 10.64 -0.82 1.11
N ASN A 214 10.48 -1.10 -0.19
CA ASN A 214 9.21 -1.51 -0.79
C ASN A 214 9.44 -2.24 -2.13
N TYR A 215 10.24 -3.30 -2.10
CA TYR A 215 10.67 -4.01 -3.30
C TYR A 215 9.57 -4.92 -3.84
N SER A 216 8.98 -4.59 -4.99
CA SER A 216 7.87 -5.36 -5.57
C SER A 216 8.34 -6.70 -6.15
N THR A 217 7.71 -7.81 -5.75
CA THR A 217 8.03 -9.16 -6.25
C THR A 217 6.78 -9.89 -6.75
N GLY A 218 6.19 -9.44 -7.86
CA GLY A 218 5.01 -10.08 -8.47
C GLY A 218 5.36 -11.13 -9.53
N SER A 219 4.65 -12.27 -9.55
CA SER A 219 4.92 -13.38 -10.50
C SER A 219 4.84 -12.95 -11.97
N LYS A 220 3.95 -12.00 -12.30
CA LYS A 220 3.75 -11.49 -13.67
C LYS A 220 4.92 -10.68 -14.21
N LYS A 221 5.75 -10.13 -13.31
CA LYS A 221 6.89 -9.27 -13.64
C LYS A 221 8.23 -9.91 -13.22
N TYR A 222 8.28 -11.24 -13.05
CA TYR A 222 9.48 -11.95 -12.57
C TYR A 222 10.79 -11.51 -13.22
N PRO A 223 10.91 -11.46 -14.57
CA PRO A 223 12.16 -11.03 -15.20
C PRO A 223 12.55 -9.57 -14.93
N GLN A 224 11.59 -8.72 -14.56
CA GLN A 224 11.80 -7.29 -14.34
C GLN A 224 12.28 -7.01 -12.91
N TRP A 225 11.79 -7.78 -11.93
CA TRP A 225 12.16 -7.55 -10.54
C TRP A 225 13.27 -8.48 -10.03
N TYR A 226 13.51 -9.66 -10.63
CA TYR A 226 14.58 -10.53 -10.14
C TYR A 226 15.94 -10.06 -10.63
N ILE A 227 16.57 -9.21 -9.83
CA ILE A 227 17.94 -8.74 -9.99
C ILE A 227 18.66 -9.09 -8.70
N PRO A 228 19.45 -10.18 -8.64
CA PRO A 228 19.98 -10.74 -7.40
C PRO A 228 20.68 -9.72 -6.49
N GLU A 229 21.44 -8.80 -7.08
CA GLU A 229 22.18 -7.77 -6.38
C GLU A 229 21.23 -6.76 -5.71
N LYS A 230 20.20 -6.31 -6.43
CA LYS A 230 19.19 -5.40 -5.87
C LYS A 230 18.29 -6.11 -4.86
N LEU A 231 17.94 -7.36 -5.12
CA LEU A 231 17.11 -8.14 -4.21
C LEU A 231 17.84 -8.37 -2.89
N ARG A 232 19.15 -8.69 -2.91
CA ARG A 232 19.97 -8.88 -1.70
C ARG A 232 20.00 -7.65 -0.77
N SER A 233 19.82 -6.44 -1.31
CA SER A 233 19.75 -5.22 -0.49
C SER A 233 18.33 -4.90 -0.02
N ALA A 234 17.31 -5.62 -0.49
CA ALA A 234 15.94 -5.39 -0.10
C ALA A 234 15.71 -5.79 1.36
N LYS A 235 15.05 -4.90 2.09
CA LYS A 235 14.71 -5.02 3.52
C LYS A 235 13.23 -5.32 3.72
N ILE A 236 12.41 -4.86 2.78
CA ILE A 236 10.97 -5.12 2.72
C ILE A 236 10.62 -5.53 1.31
N LEU A 237 10.12 -6.76 1.16
CA LEU A 237 9.56 -7.28 -0.08
C LEU A 237 8.04 -7.11 -0.06
N HIS A 238 7.51 -6.43 -1.06
CA HIS A 238 6.07 -6.41 -1.35
C HIS A 238 5.75 -7.58 -2.27
N TYR A 239 5.33 -8.69 -1.68
CA TYR A 239 5.34 -9.98 -2.36
C TYR A 239 4.17 -10.21 -3.30
N HIS A 240 3.13 -9.37 -3.27
CA HIS A 240 1.94 -9.50 -4.09
C HIS A 240 1.41 -10.96 -4.14
N ASN A 241 1.69 -11.66 -5.24
CA ASN A 241 1.32 -13.05 -5.43
C ASN A 241 2.49 -14.07 -5.40
N ALA A 242 3.74 -13.66 -5.18
CA ALA A 242 4.90 -14.55 -5.24
C ALA A 242 4.94 -15.62 -4.13
N MET A 243 4.35 -15.35 -2.96
CA MET A 243 4.27 -16.33 -1.88
C MET A 243 3.13 -17.35 -2.05
N TRP A 244 2.35 -17.31 -3.14
CA TRP A 244 1.28 -18.28 -3.39
C TRP A 244 1.83 -19.58 -4.01
N PRO A 245 1.12 -20.72 -3.85
CA PRO A 245 1.63 -22.03 -4.27
C PRO A 245 2.09 -22.09 -5.74
N SER A 246 1.44 -21.36 -6.64
CA SER A 246 1.78 -21.35 -8.07
C SER A 246 3.15 -20.77 -8.41
N PHE A 247 3.71 -19.92 -7.54
CA PHE A 247 5.00 -19.27 -7.77
C PHE A 247 6.00 -19.53 -6.63
N TRP A 248 5.57 -20.25 -5.60
CA TRP A 248 6.35 -20.51 -4.39
C TRP A 248 7.73 -21.14 -4.64
N PRO A 249 7.90 -22.18 -5.47
CA PRO A 249 9.22 -22.76 -5.69
C PRO A 249 10.22 -21.76 -6.25
N THR A 250 9.79 -20.94 -7.22
CA THR A 250 10.60 -19.88 -7.81
C THR A 250 10.93 -18.81 -6.77
N PHE A 251 9.92 -18.33 -6.02
CA PHE A 251 10.15 -17.33 -4.98
C PHE A 251 11.11 -17.83 -3.90
N LEU A 252 10.96 -19.08 -3.46
CA LEU A 252 11.83 -19.68 -2.45
C LEU A 252 13.28 -19.81 -2.97
N GLN A 253 13.47 -20.15 -4.25
CA GLN A 253 14.79 -20.17 -4.88
C GLN A 253 15.42 -18.77 -4.89
N CYS A 254 14.67 -17.73 -5.31
CA CYS A 254 15.15 -16.35 -5.26
C CYS A 254 15.59 -15.95 -3.84
N MET A 255 14.85 -16.41 -2.81
CA MET A 255 15.20 -16.18 -1.41
C MET A 255 16.41 -17.00 -0.97
N GLN A 256 16.60 -18.23 -1.44
CA GLN A 256 17.81 -19.01 -1.18
C GLN A 256 19.06 -18.30 -1.71
N ASP A 257 18.96 -17.72 -2.91
CA ASP A 257 20.08 -17.05 -3.59
C ASP A 257 20.47 -15.71 -2.94
N THR A 258 19.51 -15.03 -2.29
CA THR A 258 19.67 -13.64 -1.82
C THR A 258 19.58 -13.47 -0.30
N HIS A 259 18.75 -14.28 0.37
CA HIS A 259 18.46 -14.21 1.81
C HIS A 259 18.31 -15.63 2.41
N PRO A 260 19.39 -16.43 2.45
CA PRO A 260 19.30 -17.85 2.78
C PRO A 260 18.64 -18.12 4.15
N ALA A 261 18.90 -17.28 5.16
CA ALA A 261 18.26 -17.40 6.48
C ALA A 261 16.73 -17.17 6.43
N VAL A 262 16.28 -16.23 5.60
CA VAL A 262 14.84 -15.99 5.37
C VAL A 262 14.23 -17.16 4.62
N ALA A 263 14.93 -17.69 3.62
CA ALA A 263 14.47 -18.83 2.83
C ALA A 263 14.33 -20.10 3.66
N THR A 264 15.29 -20.41 4.55
CA THR A 264 15.19 -21.54 5.49
C THR A 264 13.96 -21.41 6.39
N TRP A 265 13.69 -20.21 6.91
CA TRP A 265 12.48 -19.98 7.70
C TRP A 265 11.20 -20.13 6.87
N LEU A 266 11.15 -19.51 5.69
CA LEU A 266 10.02 -19.61 4.77
C LEU A 266 9.72 -21.07 4.41
N ALA A 267 10.75 -21.88 4.12
CA ALA A 267 10.60 -23.30 3.81
C ALA A 267 9.93 -24.09 4.95
N SER A 268 10.18 -23.72 6.21
CA SER A 268 9.53 -24.36 7.37
C SER A 268 8.06 -24.01 7.56
N ILE A 269 7.60 -22.90 6.96
CA ILE A 269 6.20 -22.45 7.02
C ILE A 269 5.43 -22.90 5.78
N GLY A 270 6.08 -22.91 4.62
CA GLY A 270 5.49 -23.23 3.32
C GLY A 270 4.77 -22.04 2.67
N PRO A 271 4.13 -22.26 1.51
CA PRO A 271 3.44 -21.22 0.76
C PRO A 271 2.21 -20.69 1.50
N MET A 272 1.74 -19.52 1.07
CA MET A 272 0.46 -18.97 1.53
C MET A 272 -0.70 -19.91 1.22
N GLN A 273 -1.63 -20.02 2.17
CA GLN A 273 -2.81 -20.86 2.06
C GLN A 273 -4.06 -20.06 2.39
N ASN A 274 -5.16 -20.36 1.69
CA ASN A 274 -6.46 -19.78 1.98
C ASN A 274 -7.29 -20.77 2.81
N HIS A 275 -7.24 -20.62 4.14
CA HIS A 275 -7.99 -21.45 5.09
C HIS A 275 -9.42 -20.96 5.35
N ALA A 276 -9.98 -20.08 4.51
CA ALA A 276 -11.34 -19.60 4.71
C ALA A 276 -12.34 -20.77 4.63
N ALA A 277 -13.16 -20.92 5.68
CA ALA A 277 -14.22 -21.92 5.71
C ALA A 277 -15.21 -21.74 4.54
N LEU A 278 -15.84 -22.83 4.08
CA LEU A 278 -16.77 -22.80 2.95
C LEU A 278 -17.87 -21.74 3.08
N PRO A 279 -18.54 -21.56 4.24
CA PRO A 279 -19.54 -20.51 4.40
C PRO A 279 -18.95 -19.10 4.20
N ALA A 280 -17.76 -18.84 4.74
CA ALA A 280 -17.06 -17.57 4.55
C ALA A 280 -16.66 -17.34 3.09
N ARG A 281 -16.27 -18.38 2.36
CA ARG A 281 -15.97 -18.32 0.93
C ARG A 281 -17.21 -18.00 0.10
N LEU A 282 -18.34 -18.65 0.40
CA LEU A 282 -19.62 -18.37 -0.26
C LEU A 282 -20.09 -16.94 0.01
N PHE A 283 -20.05 -16.50 1.28
CA PHE A 283 -20.38 -15.13 1.64
C PHE A 283 -19.50 -14.10 0.94
N ASN A 284 -18.18 -14.33 0.92
CA ASN A 284 -17.24 -13.46 0.21
C ASN A 284 -17.52 -13.41 -1.30
N ARG A 285 -17.94 -14.53 -1.90
CA ARG A 285 -18.31 -14.57 -3.33
C ARG A 285 -19.56 -13.74 -3.61
N SER A 286 -20.60 -13.86 -2.78
CA SER A 286 -21.82 -13.06 -2.89
C SER A 286 -21.52 -11.56 -2.69
N LEU A 287 -20.72 -11.23 -1.68
CA LEU A 287 -20.30 -9.85 -1.42
C LEU A 287 -19.46 -9.29 -2.57
N LYS A 288 -18.54 -10.08 -3.13
CA LYS A 288 -17.75 -9.71 -4.31
C LYS A 288 -18.64 -9.38 -5.49
N PHE A 289 -19.62 -10.24 -5.80
CA PHE A 289 -20.57 -9.99 -6.89
C PHE A 289 -21.35 -8.67 -6.71
N LEU A 290 -21.86 -8.39 -5.51
CA LEU A 290 -22.55 -7.13 -5.22
C LEU A 290 -21.62 -5.91 -5.37
N ARG A 291 -20.38 -6.03 -4.89
CA ARG A 291 -19.37 -4.97 -5.02
C ARG A 291 -18.98 -4.73 -6.48
N GLU A 292 -18.84 -5.78 -7.28
CA GLU A 292 -18.56 -5.68 -8.72
C GLU A 292 -19.68 -4.95 -9.45
N ARG A 293 -20.95 -5.27 -9.17
CA ARG A 293 -22.08 -4.52 -9.77
C ARG A 293 -22.04 -3.03 -9.43
N LYS A 294 -21.77 -2.67 -8.16
CA LYS A 294 -21.62 -1.26 -7.75
C LYS A 294 -20.42 -0.59 -8.42
N SER A 295 -19.29 -1.30 -8.52
CA SER A 295 -18.08 -0.81 -9.20
C SER A 295 -18.33 -0.54 -10.67
N SER A 296 -19.04 -1.42 -11.37
CA SER A 296 -19.41 -1.24 -12.78
C SER A 296 -20.37 -0.08 -12.97
N ALA A 297 -21.41 0.03 -12.12
CA ALA A 297 -22.34 1.15 -12.17
C ALA A 297 -21.65 2.49 -11.91
N TYR A 298 -20.73 2.54 -10.93
CA TYR A 298 -19.91 3.72 -10.67
C TYR A 298 -19.04 4.07 -11.87
N SER A 299 -18.30 3.10 -12.43
CA SER A 299 -17.40 3.32 -13.57
C SER A 299 -18.14 3.80 -14.81
N ALA A 300 -19.35 3.27 -15.07
CA ALA A 300 -20.21 3.72 -16.16
C ALA A 300 -20.72 5.16 -16.00
N SER A 301 -20.68 5.70 -14.78
CA SER A 301 -21.06 7.08 -14.48
C SER A 301 -19.88 8.03 -14.39
N CYS A 302 -18.66 7.56 -14.65
CA CYS A 302 -17.46 8.39 -14.59
C CYS A 302 -17.20 9.11 -15.90
N SER A 303 -16.70 10.33 -15.80
CA SER A 303 -16.08 11.05 -16.92
C SER A 303 -14.70 10.44 -17.17
N VAL A 304 -14.48 9.97 -18.40
CA VAL A 304 -13.22 9.35 -18.81
C VAL A 304 -12.32 10.42 -19.44
N LEU A 305 -11.13 10.60 -18.87
CA LEU A 305 -10.14 11.60 -19.24
C LEU A 305 -8.89 10.95 -19.80
#